data_AF-A0A2E6VPE0-F1
#
_entry.id   AF-A0A2E6VPE0-F1
#
_cell.length_a   1.000
_cell.length_b   1.000
_cell.length_c   1.000
_cell.angle_alpha   90.00
_cell.angle_beta   90.00
_cell.angle_gamma   90.00
#
_symmetry.space_group_name_H-M   'P 1'
#
loop_
_entity.id
_entity.type
_entity.pdbx_description
1 polymer ?
#
loop_
_entity_poly.entity_id
_entity_poly.type
_entity_poly.pdbx_seq_one_letter_code
_entity_poly.pdbx_strand_id
1 'polypeptide(L)'
;MKSRLLTRLALFLSLSAMACDTGPKEGEEHIYYAEKLNHEDKKVRENAMKNLSQLKDKRSVPGLNKALGNGHAEIKPELVKLVRASPSLQLRLR
;
A
#
# COMPACT_ATOMS: atom_id res chain seq x y z
N MET A 1 24.05 -41.02 -24.55
CA MET A 1 23.18 -40.76 -23.37
C MET A 1 23.52 -39.41 -22.71
N LYS A 2 23.29 -38.28 -23.38
CA LYS A 2 23.57 -36.92 -22.87
C LYS A 2 22.48 -35.95 -23.35
N SER A 3 21.23 -36.14 -22.93
CA SER A 3 20.15 -35.19 -23.27
C SER A 3 19.11 -34.98 -22.17
N ARG A 4 19.17 -35.72 -21.06
CA ARG A 4 18.17 -35.64 -19.98
C ARG A 4 18.53 -34.66 -18.86
N LEU A 5 19.78 -34.19 -18.82
CA LEU A 5 20.28 -33.26 -17.79
C LEU A 5 20.02 -31.80 -18.15
N LEU A 6 20.04 -31.44 -19.43
CA LEU A 6 19.81 -30.07 -19.89
C LEU A 6 18.33 -29.66 -19.81
N THR A 7 17.40 -30.60 -20.00
CA THR A 7 15.95 -30.34 -19.92
C THR A 7 15.51 -29.98 -18.50
N ARG A 8 16.19 -30.49 -17.47
CA ARG A 8 15.89 -30.15 -16.06
C ARG A 8 16.47 -28.81 -15.64
N LEU A 9 17.60 -28.40 -16.23
CA LEU A 9 18.25 -27.12 -15.93
C LEU A 9 17.42 -25.93 -16.48
N ALA A 10 16.74 -26.13 -17.61
CA ALA A 10 15.87 -25.10 -18.20
C ALA A 10 14.56 -24.88 -17.41
N LEU A 11 14.11 -25.84 -16.61
CA LEU A 11 12.85 -25.72 -15.85
C LEU A 11 12.98 -24.87 -14.58
N PHE A 12 14.22 -24.61 -14.11
CA PHE A 12 14.47 -23.80 -12.92
C PHE A 12 14.66 -22.31 -13.21
N LEU A 13 14.90 -21.93 -14.46
CA LEU A 13 15.23 -20.55 -14.85
C LEU A 13 14.02 -19.67 -15.20
N SER A 14 12.81 -20.22 -15.26
CA SER A 14 11.59 -19.46 -15.57
C SER A 14 10.79 -19.00 -14.35
N LEU A 15 11.21 -19.36 -13.13
CA LEU A 15 10.50 -18.98 -11.90
C LEU A 15 10.98 -17.66 -11.30
N SER A 16 11.58 -16.77 -12.08
CA SER A 16 11.57 -15.35 -11.75
C SER A 16 10.18 -14.82 -12.12
N ALA A 17 9.20 -15.14 -11.27
CA ALA A 17 7.94 -14.41 -11.25
C ALA A 17 8.31 -12.93 -11.07
N MET A 18 8.35 -12.20 -12.18
CA MET A 18 8.28 -10.75 -12.18
C MET A 18 7.04 -10.42 -11.36
N ALA A 19 7.24 -10.06 -10.10
CA ALA A 19 6.24 -9.35 -9.33
C ALA A 19 6.13 -7.98 -10.00
N CYS A 20 5.47 -7.94 -11.15
CA CYS A 20 4.95 -6.72 -11.70
C CYS A 20 4.08 -6.15 -10.58
N ASP A 21 4.46 -4.98 -10.09
CA ASP A 21 3.67 -4.16 -9.18
C ASP A 21 2.41 -3.74 -9.94
N THR A 22 1.53 -4.71 -10.18
CA THR A 22 0.17 -4.46 -10.62
C THR A 22 -0.39 -3.62 -9.49
N GLY A 23 -0.65 -2.34 -9.76
CA GLY A 23 -1.16 -1.40 -8.76
C GLY A 23 -2.42 -1.92 -8.03
N PRO A 24 -3.03 -1.10 -7.18
CA PRO A 24 -4.15 -1.55 -6.38
C PRO A 24 -5.24 -2.18 -7.25
N LYS A 25 -5.80 -3.30 -6.79
CA LYS A 25 -7.02 -3.85 -7.40
C LYS A 25 -8.15 -2.84 -7.27
N GLU A 26 -8.97 -2.74 -8.31
CA GLU A 26 -10.12 -1.85 -8.32
C GLU A 26 -11.01 -2.12 -7.10
N GLY A 27 -11.36 -1.06 -6.36
CA GLY A 27 -12.16 -1.16 -5.15
C GLY A 27 -11.39 -1.52 -3.86
N GLU A 28 -10.13 -1.95 -3.94
CA GLU A 28 -9.25 -2.26 -2.80
C GLU A 28 -8.16 -1.18 -2.57
N GLU A 29 -8.21 -0.09 -3.33
CA GLU A 29 -7.25 1.02 -3.27
C GLU A 29 -7.07 1.57 -1.85
N HIS A 30 -8.17 1.64 -1.09
CA HIS A 30 -8.18 2.09 0.30
C HIS A 30 -7.30 1.24 1.23
N ILE A 31 -7.24 -0.07 1.04
CA ILE A 31 -6.41 -0.98 1.84
C ILE A 31 -4.98 -0.91 1.34
N TYR A 32 -4.79 -0.99 0.03
CA TYR A 32 -3.48 -0.96 -0.61
C TYR A 32 -2.67 0.27 -0.18
N TYR A 33 -3.21 1.47 -0.32
CA TYR A 33 -2.48 2.67 0.07
C TYR A 33 -2.34 2.81 1.58
N ALA A 34 -3.30 2.34 2.38
CA ALA A 34 -3.16 2.37 3.83
C ALA A 34 -1.99 1.52 4.33
N GLU A 35 -1.72 0.37 3.70
CA GLU A 35 -0.55 -0.45 4.02
C GLU A 35 0.76 0.27 3.68
N LYS A 36 0.79 0.97 2.55
CA LYS A 36 1.97 1.71 2.07
C LYS A 36 2.35 2.91 2.94
N LEU A 37 1.50 3.35 3.87
CA LEU A 37 1.86 4.37 4.86
C LEU A 37 2.96 3.92 5.84
N ASN A 38 3.18 2.61 5.99
CA ASN A 38 4.26 2.06 6.81
C ASN A 38 5.45 1.57 5.99
N HIS A 39 5.49 1.90 4.69
CA HIS A 39 6.60 1.54 3.82
C HIS A 39 7.86 2.31 4.23
N GLU A 40 9.05 1.73 4.12
CA GLU A 40 10.32 2.37 4.52
C GLU A 40 10.71 3.58 3.65
N ASP A 41 10.39 3.51 2.36
CA ASP A 41 10.61 4.61 1.42
C ASP A 41 9.58 5.73 1.62
N LYS A 42 10.09 6.93 1.92
CA LYS A 42 9.32 8.17 2.07
C LYS A 42 8.46 8.47 0.84
N LYS A 43 8.98 8.26 -0.36
CA LYS A 43 8.25 8.55 -1.61
C LYS A 43 7.03 7.65 -1.77
N VAL A 44 7.13 6.40 -1.32
CA VAL A 44 6.00 5.46 -1.30
C VAL A 44 4.93 5.92 -0.31
N ARG A 45 5.32 6.39 0.88
CA ARG A 45 4.39 6.93 1.88
C ARG A 45 3.68 8.20 1.38
N GLU A 46 4.42 9.13 0.76
CA GLU A 46 3.86 10.36 0.19
C GLU A 46 2.86 10.06 -0.93
N ASN A 47 3.21 9.13 -1.83
CA ASN A 47 2.30 8.68 -2.87
C ASN A 47 1.04 8.05 -2.28
N ALA A 48 1.17 7.22 -1.25
CA ALA A 48 0.03 6.63 -0.56
C ALA A 48 -0.88 7.68 0.08
N MET A 49 -0.30 8.67 0.76
CA MET A 49 -1.04 9.80 1.33
C MET A 49 -1.81 10.59 0.29
N LYS A 50 -1.17 10.92 -0.84
CA LYS A 50 -1.79 11.65 -1.94
C LYS A 50 -2.98 10.89 -2.51
N ASN A 51 -2.83 9.59 -2.77
CA ASN A 51 -3.90 8.76 -3.29
C ASN A 51 -5.06 8.64 -2.29
N LEU A 52 -4.79 8.37 -1.00
CA LEU A 52 -5.83 8.33 0.03
C LEU A 52 -6.58 9.66 0.17
N SER A 53 -5.88 10.78 0.03
CA SER A 53 -6.50 12.11 0.02
C SER A 53 -7.41 12.36 -1.17
N GLN A 54 -7.10 11.76 -2.32
CA GLN A 54 -7.93 11.85 -3.52
C GLN A 54 -9.13 10.90 -3.44
N LEU A 55 -8.91 9.68 -2.94
CA LEU A 55 -9.94 8.66 -2.77
C LEU A 55 -11.05 9.10 -1.80
N LYS A 56 -10.68 9.76 -0.70
CA LYS A 56 -11.62 10.19 0.38
C LYS A 56 -12.55 9.06 0.86
N ASP A 57 -12.11 7.82 0.70
CA ASP A 57 -12.90 6.63 0.99
C ASP A 57 -12.91 6.35 2.50
N LYS A 58 -14.10 6.28 3.09
CA LYS A 58 -14.32 5.99 4.51
C LYS A 58 -13.79 4.60 4.91
N ARG A 59 -13.69 3.68 3.96
CA ARG A 59 -13.11 2.34 4.19
C ARG A 59 -11.62 2.41 4.56
N SER A 60 -10.94 3.51 4.24
CA SER A 60 -9.53 3.74 4.60
C SER A 60 -9.31 4.07 6.09
N VAL A 61 -10.36 4.48 6.81
CA VAL A 61 -10.26 4.99 8.20
C VAL A 61 -9.52 4.04 9.15
N PRO A 62 -9.78 2.71 9.16
CA PRO A 62 -9.05 1.79 10.03
C PRO A 62 -7.54 1.78 9.75
N GLY A 63 -7.16 1.83 8.47
CA GLY A 63 -5.78 1.89 8.03
C GLY A 63 -5.07 3.19 8.41
N LEU A 64 -5.77 4.33 8.24
CA LEU A 64 -5.28 5.64 8.67
C LEU A 64 -5.06 5.71 10.19
N ASN A 65 -5.99 5.17 10.98
CA ASN A 65 -5.85 5.11 12.45
C ASN A 65 -4.65 4.26 12.88
N LYS A 66 -4.43 3.11 12.23
CA LYS A 66 -3.25 2.27 12.48
C LYS A 66 -1.96 3.03 12.16
N ALA A 67 -1.91 3.77 11.05
CA ALA A 67 -0.76 4.59 10.68
C ALA A 67 -0.53 5.78 11.64
N LEU A 68 -1.58 6.36 12.22
CA LEU A 68 -1.44 7.39 13.26
C LEU A 68 -0.83 6.85 14.56
N GLY A 69 -1.18 5.62 14.94
CA GLY A 69 -0.60 4.95 16.11
C GLY A 69 0.83 4.52 15.87
N ASN A 70 1.03 3.66 14.86
CA ASN A 70 2.27 2.89 14.67
C ASN A 70 3.11 3.34 13.46
N GLY A 71 2.65 4.33 12.68
CA GLY A 71 3.36 4.82 11.50
C GLY A 71 4.45 5.84 11.81
N HIS A 72 5.14 6.25 10.75
CA HIS A 72 6.30 7.14 10.83
C HIS A 72 5.91 8.54 11.34
N ALA A 73 6.72 9.12 12.23
CA ALA A 73 6.45 10.42 12.85
C ALA A 73 6.27 11.55 11.81
N GLU A 74 6.95 11.47 10.67
CA GLU A 74 6.88 12.44 9.58
C GLU A 74 5.51 12.52 8.89
N ILE A 75 4.77 11.41 8.78
CA ILE A 75 3.48 11.40 8.08
C ILE A 75 2.29 11.70 9.00
N LYS A 76 2.49 11.64 10.33
CA LYS A 76 1.42 11.88 11.32
C LYS A 76 0.77 13.25 11.19
N PRO A 77 1.51 14.38 11.03
CA PRO A 77 0.89 15.69 10.86
C PRO A 77 0.00 15.75 9.61
N GLU A 78 0.42 15.09 8.53
CA GLU A 78 -0.31 15.07 7.26
C GLU A 78 -1.55 14.19 7.34
N LEU A 79 -1.45 13.02 7.98
CA LEU A 79 -2.59 12.17 8.33
C LEU A 79 -3.64 12.90 9.16
N VAL A 80 -3.22 13.65 10.19
CA VAL A 80 -4.15 14.44 11.03
C VAL A 80 -4.85 15.52 10.19
N LYS A 81 -4.11 16.21 9.31
CA LYS A 81 -4.71 17.19 8.39
C LYS A 81 -5.72 16.52 7.46
N LEU A 82 -5.40 15.36 6.89
CA LEU A 82 -6.28 14.63 5.99
C LEU A 82 -7.59 14.20 6.66
N VAL A 83 -7.50 13.63 7.87
CA VAL A 83 -8.67 13.22 8.66
C VAL A 83 -9.52 14.44 9.06
N ARG A 84 -8.89 15.56 9.44
CA ARG A 84 -9.60 16.81 9.74
C ARG A 84 -10.28 17.42 8.51
N ALA A 85 -9.61 17.39 7.36
CA ALA A 85 -10.12 17.94 6.10
C ALA A 85 -11.23 17.09 5.47
N SER A 86 -11.39 15.84 5.92
CA SER A 86 -12.38 14.90 5.36
C SER A 86 -13.39 14.49 6.43
N PRO A 87 -14.52 15.22 6.61
CA PRO A 87 -15.58 14.86 7.55
C PRO A 87 -16.14 13.45 7.31
N SER A 88 -16.08 12.98 6.06
CA SER A 88 -16.43 11.62 5.68
C SER A 88 -15.62 10.56 6.45
N LEU A 89 -14.35 10.84 6.74
CA LEU A 89 -13.44 9.96 7.47
C LEU A 89 -13.61 10.05 9.00
N GLN A 90 -14.34 11.04 9.51
CA GLN A 90 -14.52 11.28 10.95
C GLN A 90 -15.67 10.46 11.56
N LEU A 91 -16.53 9.84 10.76
CA LEU A 91 -17.79 9.20 11.18
C LEU A 91 -17.65 7.99 12.13
N ARG A 92 -16.44 7.64 12.57
CA ARG A 92 -16.17 6.53 13.51
C ARG A 92 -15.22 6.88 14.67
N LEU A 93 -14.86 8.15 14.84
CA LEU A 93 -13.92 8.61 15.88
C LEU A 93 -14.64 9.23 17.10
N ARG A 94 -15.94 8.98 17.27
CA ARG A 94 -16.68 9.35 18.49
C ARG A 94 -16.90 8.13 19.36
#